data_AF-A0A4S0N002-F1
#
_entry.id   AF-A0A4S0N002-F1
#
_cell.length_a   1.000
_cell.length_b   1.000
_cell.length_c   1.000
_cell.angle_alpha   90.00
_cell.angle_beta   90.00
_cell.angle_gamma   90.00
#
_symmetry.space_group_name_H-M   'P 1'
#
loop_
_entity.id
_entity.type
_entity.pdbx_description
1 polymer ?
#
loop_
_entity_poly.entity_id
_entity_poly.type
_entity_poly.pdbx_seq_one_letter_code
_entity_poly.pdbx_strand_id
1 'polypeptide(L)'
;QTQRVETDCLAVSGGWNPNVGLSCFHRGKPIWREDIAAFVPGGAPKGMATAGAANGELSLGACLRDGHSAGAKAAAECGAAGKPGEASKADEEGYGIAPLWHVKGKGKAFV
;
A
#
# COMPACT_ATOMS: atom_id res chain seq x y z
N GLN A 1 1.86 33.19 5.29
CA GLN A 1 3.05 33.80 5.90
C GLN A 1 4.15 32.76 5.91
N THR A 2 5.42 33.16 5.79
CA THR A 2 6.57 32.22 5.87
C THR A 2 7.11 32.26 7.30
N GLN A 3 7.31 31.11 7.90
CA GLN A 3 7.88 30.94 9.25
C GLN A 3 9.16 30.09 9.17
N ARG A 4 10.13 30.39 10.03
CA ARG A 4 11.34 29.57 10.22
C ARG A 4 11.23 28.83 11.56
N VAL A 5 11.71 27.60 11.58
CA VAL A 5 11.77 26.74 12.78
C VAL A 5 13.19 26.20 12.86
N GLU A 6 13.87 26.38 14.00
CA GLU A 6 15.18 25.76 14.23
C GLU A 6 15.01 24.28 14.52
N THR A 7 15.79 23.44 13.85
CA THR A 7 15.80 21.99 14.06
C THR A 7 17.13 21.41 13.60
N ASP A 8 17.53 20.28 14.18
CA ASP A 8 18.66 19.46 13.72
C ASP A 8 18.22 18.37 12.73
N CYS A 9 16.92 18.04 12.71
CA CYS A 9 16.32 17.00 11.88
C CYS A 9 14.88 17.33 11.48
N LEU A 10 14.45 16.83 10.32
CA LEU A 10 13.06 16.89 9.87
C LEU A 10 12.63 15.49 9.41
N ALA A 11 11.82 14.81 10.22
CA ALA A 11 11.15 13.59 9.83
C ALA A 11 9.90 13.92 9.01
N VAL A 12 9.83 13.40 7.78
CA VAL A 12 8.71 13.65 6.86
C VAL A 12 7.95 12.35 6.63
N SER A 13 6.64 12.35 6.92
CA SER A 13 5.73 11.27 6.59
C SER A 13 4.62 11.81 5.69
N GLY A 14 4.80 11.65 4.37
CA GLY A 14 3.88 12.13 3.34
C GLY A 14 2.90 11.07 2.85
N GLY A 15 2.78 9.94 3.57
CA GLY A 15 2.04 8.75 3.13
C GLY A 15 2.92 7.63 2.62
N TRP A 16 2.27 6.54 2.19
CA TRP A 16 2.92 5.33 1.71
C TRP A 16 2.58 5.04 0.25
N ASN A 17 3.55 4.56 -0.51
CA ASN A 17 3.36 4.10 -1.89
C ASN A 17 3.51 2.57 -1.94
N PRO A 18 2.44 1.81 -2.21
CA PRO A 18 2.52 0.38 -2.46
C PRO A 18 3.53 0.06 -3.58
N ASN A 19 4.36 -0.96 -3.38
CA ASN A 19 5.38 -1.33 -4.36
C ASN A 19 4.78 -2.14 -5.52
N VAL A 20 4.37 -1.43 -6.57
CA VAL A 20 3.73 -2.00 -7.76
C VAL A 20 4.71 -2.56 -8.80
N GLY A 21 6.03 -2.54 -8.53
CA GLY A 21 7.06 -2.85 -9.52
C GLY A 21 6.90 -4.24 -10.17
N LEU A 22 6.67 -5.28 -9.35
CA LEU A 22 6.49 -6.65 -9.83
C LEU A 22 5.19 -6.82 -10.65
N SER A 23 4.08 -6.24 -10.21
CA SER A 23 2.82 -6.29 -10.99
C SER A 23 2.97 -5.57 -12.33
N CYS A 24 3.64 -4.42 -12.34
CA CYS A 24 3.91 -3.66 -13.56
C CYS A 24 4.81 -4.42 -14.53
N PHE A 25 5.85 -5.10 -14.02
CA PHE A 25 6.72 -5.96 -14.82
C PHE A 25 5.91 -7.04 -15.56
N HIS A 26 4.89 -7.59 -14.92
CA HIS A 26 3.94 -8.53 -15.51
C HIS A 26 2.76 -7.85 -16.23
N ARG A 27 2.92 -6.59 -16.68
CA ARG A 27 1.93 -5.82 -17.45
C ARG A 27 0.62 -5.52 -16.70
N GLY A 28 0.61 -5.69 -15.38
CA GLY A 28 -0.47 -5.22 -14.52
C GLY A 28 -0.47 -3.69 -14.47
N LYS A 29 -1.56 -3.06 -14.91
CA LYS A 29 -1.72 -1.60 -14.84
C LYS A 29 -2.05 -1.21 -13.39
N PRO A 30 -1.31 -0.31 -12.74
CA PRO A 30 -1.67 0.18 -11.42
C PRO A 30 -3.03 0.88 -11.43
N ILE A 31 -3.76 0.76 -10.32
CA ILE A 31 -5.06 1.39 -10.12
C ILE A 31 -4.94 2.40 -8.99
N TRP A 32 -5.53 3.58 -9.16
CA TRP A 32 -5.57 4.60 -8.12
C TRP A 32 -6.56 4.19 -7.02
N ARG A 33 -6.13 4.27 -5.76
CA ARG A 33 -6.97 4.07 -4.56
C ARG A 33 -7.05 5.39 -3.78
N GLU A 34 -8.24 5.98 -3.77
CA GLU A 34 -8.52 7.27 -3.14
C GLU A 34 -8.33 7.26 -1.62
N ASP A 35 -8.70 6.15 -0.95
CA ASP A 35 -8.66 5.99 0.50
C ASP A 35 -7.24 6.08 1.07
N ILE A 36 -6.24 5.72 0.27
CA ILE A 36 -4.82 5.78 0.65
C ILE A 36 -4.00 6.78 -0.16
N ALA A 37 -4.64 7.52 -1.08
CA ALA A 37 -4.01 8.45 -2.00
C ALA A 37 -2.77 7.88 -2.71
N ALA A 38 -2.86 6.63 -3.18
CA ALA A 38 -1.74 5.93 -3.81
C ALA A 38 -2.19 4.96 -4.91
N PHE A 39 -1.25 4.54 -5.74
CA PHE A 39 -1.46 3.48 -6.72
C PHE A 39 -1.24 2.10 -6.10
N VAL A 40 -2.13 1.15 -6.39
CA VAL A 40 -2.01 -0.27 -6.04
C VAL A 40 -1.89 -1.16 -7.28
N PRO A 41 -1.41 -2.41 -7.13
CA PRO A 41 -1.43 -3.40 -8.20
C PRO A 41 -2.85 -3.61 -8.74
N GLY A 42 -3.07 -3.43 -10.04
CA GLY A 42 -4.38 -3.65 -10.66
C GLY A 42 -4.58 -5.01 -11.32
N GLY A 43 -3.50 -5.78 -11.48
CA GLY A 43 -3.56 -7.12 -12.07
C GLY A 43 -2.28 -7.90 -11.79
N ALA A 44 -2.41 -9.21 -11.76
CA ALA A 44 -1.32 -10.16 -11.60
C ALA A 44 -1.48 -11.32 -12.58
N PRO A 45 -0.38 -11.94 -13.05
CA PRO A 45 -0.44 -13.14 -13.86
C PRO A 45 -1.01 -14.31 -13.03
N LYS A 46 -1.47 -15.37 -13.72
CA LYS A 46 -1.95 -16.59 -13.06
C LYS A 46 -0.86 -17.14 -12.13
N GLY A 47 -1.25 -17.49 -10.89
CA GLY A 47 -0.34 -18.01 -9.87
C GLY A 47 0.42 -16.94 -9.09
N MET A 48 0.14 -15.65 -9.31
CA MET A 48 0.68 -14.55 -8.52
C MET A 48 -0.46 -13.79 -7.85
N ALA A 49 -0.29 -13.49 -6.57
CA ALA A 49 -1.17 -12.62 -5.79
C ALA A 49 -0.33 -11.55 -5.07
N THR A 50 -0.94 -10.41 -4.78
CA THR A 50 -0.38 -9.33 -3.97
C THR A 50 -1.14 -9.26 -2.66
N ALA A 51 -0.45 -9.06 -1.55
CA ALA A 51 -1.06 -9.00 -0.23
C ALA A 51 -0.38 -7.95 0.67
N GLY A 52 -1.10 -7.48 1.68
CA GLY A 52 -0.63 -6.53 2.69
C GLY A 52 -0.37 -5.14 2.11
N ALA A 53 0.67 -4.46 2.60
CA ALA A 53 1.01 -3.11 2.16
C ALA A 53 1.27 -3.00 0.64
N ALA A 54 1.74 -4.08 0.00
CA ALA A 54 1.87 -4.13 -1.46
C ALA A 54 0.51 -4.09 -2.18
N ASN A 55 -0.57 -4.52 -1.52
CA ASN A 55 -1.95 -4.47 -2.00
C ASN A 55 -2.71 -3.22 -1.51
N GLY A 56 -2.04 -2.33 -0.75
CA GLY A 56 -2.61 -1.11 -0.19
C GLY A 56 -3.21 -1.26 1.22
N GLU A 57 -2.97 -2.38 1.91
CA GLU A 57 -3.35 -2.53 3.31
C GLU A 57 -2.29 -1.91 4.23
N LEU A 58 -2.60 -0.79 4.87
CA LEU A 58 -1.59 0.04 5.54
C LEU A 58 -1.58 -0.08 7.08
N SER A 59 -2.47 -0.87 7.67
CA SER A 59 -2.38 -1.26 9.08
C SER A 59 -1.83 -2.68 9.22
N LEU A 60 -1.19 -2.98 10.35
CA LEU A 60 -0.66 -4.31 10.62
C LEU A 60 -1.77 -5.37 10.63
N GLY A 61 -2.90 -5.09 11.28
CA GLY A 61 -4.05 -5.99 11.32
C GLY A 61 -4.61 -6.31 9.94
N ALA A 62 -4.71 -5.30 9.06
CA ALA A 62 -5.15 -5.49 7.68
C ALA A 62 -4.14 -6.33 6.88
N CYS A 63 -2.84 -6.06 7.02
CA CYS A 63 -1.79 -6.86 6.38
C CYS A 63 -1.85 -8.34 6.76
N LEU A 64 -2.04 -8.65 8.05
CA LEU A 64 -2.10 -10.03 8.54
C LEU A 64 -3.32 -10.77 8.00
N ARG A 65 -4.49 -10.12 7.97
CA ARG A 65 -5.72 -10.68 7.39
C ARG A 65 -5.59 -10.92 5.89
N ASP A 66 -5.09 -9.94 5.16
CA ASP A 66 -4.94 -10.01 3.71
C ASP A 66 -3.90 -11.07 3.31
N GLY A 67 -2.74 -11.07 3.96
CA GLY A 67 -1.69 -12.09 3.76
C GLY A 67 -2.15 -13.50 4.08
N HIS A 68 -2.88 -13.69 5.18
CA HIS A 68 -3.46 -14.99 5.53
C HIS A 68 -4.45 -15.47 4.46
N SER A 69 -5.37 -14.60 4.03
CA SER A 69 -6.35 -14.90 2.99
C SER A 69 -5.70 -15.27 1.66
N ALA A 70 -4.72 -14.48 1.21
CA ALA A 70 -3.97 -14.72 -0.01
C ALA A 70 -3.18 -16.04 0.06
N GLY A 71 -2.53 -16.33 1.19
CA GLY A 71 -1.80 -17.56 1.41
C GLY A 71 -2.69 -18.80 1.43
N ALA A 72 -3.83 -18.73 2.12
CA ALA A 72 -4.81 -19.82 2.15
C ALA A 72 -5.36 -20.12 0.75
N LYS A 73 -5.68 -19.09 -0.02
CA LYS A 73 -6.11 -19.22 -1.42
C LYS A 73 -5.03 -19.85 -2.28
N ALA A 74 -3.78 -19.38 -2.20
CA ALA A 74 -2.67 -19.93 -2.97
C ALA A 74 -2.42 -21.42 -2.62
N ALA A 75 -2.48 -21.79 -1.34
CA ALA A 75 -2.33 -23.19 -0.92
C ALA A 75 -3.43 -24.08 -1.52
N ALA A 76 -4.69 -23.62 -1.50
CA ALA A 76 -5.81 -24.35 -2.10
C ALA A 76 -5.64 -24.49 -3.63
N GLU A 77 -5.19 -23.44 -4.33
CA GLU A 77 -4.89 -23.49 -5.76
C GLU A 77 -3.76 -24.48 -6.11
N CYS A 78 -2.86 -24.73 -5.16
CA CYS A 78 -1.81 -25.76 -5.25
C CYS A 78 -2.25 -27.17 -4.82
N GLY A 79 -3.53 -27.37 -4.47
CA GLY A 79 -4.07 -28.68 -4.11
C GLY A 79 -3.90 -29.08 -2.64
N ALA A 80 -3.56 -28.13 -1.75
CA ALA A 80 -3.54 -28.40 -0.32
C ALA A 80 -4.95 -28.74 0.18
N ALA A 81 -5.06 -29.80 1.00
CA ALA A 81 -6.30 -30.19 1.66
C ALA A 81 -6.31 -29.72 3.12
N GLY A 82 -7.44 -29.22 3.58
CA GLY A 82 -7.62 -28.77 4.96
C GLY A 82 -8.35 -27.42 5.06
N LYS A 83 -8.75 -27.06 6.28
CA LYS A 83 -9.27 -25.72 6.55
C LYS A 83 -8.11 -24.84 7.01
N PRO A 84 -7.92 -23.65 6.42
CA PRO A 84 -6.96 -22.70 6.96
C PRO A 84 -7.31 -22.37 8.41
N GLY A 85 -6.30 -22.08 9.23
CA GLY A 85 -6.50 -21.54 10.57
C GLY A 85 -7.05 -20.12 10.55
N GLU A 86 -6.92 -19.40 11.67
CA GLU A 86 -7.26 -17.97 11.71
C GLU A 86 -6.03 -17.11 11.46
N ALA A 87 -6.24 -15.91 10.90
CA ALA A 87 -5.20 -14.90 10.80
C ALA A 87 -4.75 -14.45 12.19
N SER A 88 -3.45 -14.17 12.35
CA SER A 88 -2.93 -13.54 13.57
C SER A 88 -3.60 -12.19 13.79
N LYS A 89 -3.85 -11.86 15.06
CA LYS A 89 -4.43 -10.58 15.46
C LYS A 89 -3.33 -9.56 15.73
N ALA A 90 -3.62 -8.31 15.44
CA ALA A 90 -2.84 -7.16 15.83
C ALA A 90 -3.80 -6.05 16.28
N ASP A 91 -3.26 -5.02 16.92
CA ASP A 91 -4.02 -3.85 17.30
C ASP A 91 -4.53 -3.11 16.04
N GLU A 92 -5.70 -2.49 16.17
CA GLU A 92 -6.30 -1.72 15.10
C GLU A 92 -5.66 -0.32 15.05
N GLU A 93 -5.08 0.00 13.91
CA GLU A 93 -4.40 1.27 13.64
C GLU A 93 -5.16 1.99 12.53
N GLY A 94 -5.44 3.28 12.75
CA GLY A 94 -6.04 4.13 11.72
C GLY A 94 -4.97 4.63 10.74
N TYR A 95 -5.28 4.57 9.45
CA TYR A 95 -4.54 5.31 8.43
C TYR A 95 -5.45 6.40 7.84
N GLY A 96 -4.93 7.62 7.73
CA GLY A 96 -5.65 8.75 7.16
C GLY A 96 -4.69 9.65 6.40
N ILE A 97 -5.05 9.96 5.16
CA ILE A 97 -4.27 10.84 4.30
C ILE A 97 -5.19 11.72 3.47
N ALA A 98 -4.72 12.92 3.15
CA ALA A 98 -5.33 13.78 2.16
C ALA A 98 -4.28 14.10 1.09
N PRO A 99 -4.58 13.90 -0.20
CA PRO A 99 -3.62 14.20 -1.26
C PRO A 99 -3.38 15.70 -1.35
N LEU A 100 -2.10 16.10 -1.43
CA LEU A 100 -1.68 17.48 -1.64
C LEU A 100 -1.13 17.65 -3.07
N TRP A 101 -1.99 18.06 -3.99
CA TRP A 101 -1.66 18.14 -5.42
C TRP A 101 -0.85 19.38 -5.81
N HIS A 102 -1.04 20.49 -5.09
CA HIS A 102 -0.44 21.76 -5.46
C HIS A 102 -0.05 22.56 -4.22
N VAL A 103 1.22 22.95 -4.19
CA VAL A 103 1.76 23.90 -3.21
C VAL A 103 2.11 25.18 -3.96
N LYS A 104 1.47 26.30 -3.60
CA LYS A 104 1.77 27.61 -4.19
C LYS A 104 3.21 28.01 -3.84
N GLY A 105 4.08 28.11 -4.84
CA GLY A 105 5.46 28.59 -4.72
C GLY A 105 5.70 29.92 -5.43
N LYS A 106 6.78 30.63 -5.06
CA LYS A 106 7.30 31.77 -5.84
C LYS A 106 8.30 31.23 -6.87
N GLY A 107 8.01 31.35 -8.17
CA GLY A 107 8.89 30.90 -9.25
C GLY A 107 8.17 30.03 -10.29
N LYS A 108 8.91 29.55 -11.31
CA LYS A 108 8.37 28.61 -12.31
C LYS A 108 8.19 27.23 -11.66
N ALA A 109 7.03 26.61 -11.88
CA ALA A 109 6.67 25.31 -11.31
C ALA A 109 7.37 24.12 -12.00
N PHE A 110 7.95 24.33 -13.20
CA PHE A 110 8.66 23.33 -13.98
C PHE A 110 9.77 24.03 -14.81
N VAL A 111 10.90 23.34 -15.03
CA VAL A 111 11.84 23.59 -16.14
C VAL A 111 11.68 22.44 -17.12
#